data_AF-A0A8T7L3N4-F1
#
_entry.id   AF-A0A8T7L3N4-F1
#
_cell.length_a   1.000
_cell.length_b   1.000
_cell.length_c   1.000
_cell.angle_alpha   90.00
_cell.angle_beta   90.00
_cell.angle_gamma   90.00
#
_symmetry.space_group_name_H-M   'P 1'
#
loop_
_entity.id
_entity.type
_entity.pdbx_description
1 polymer ?
#
loop_
_entity_poly.entity_id
_entity_poly.type
_entity_poly.pdbx_seq_one_letter_code
_entity_poly.pdbx_strand_id
1 'polypeptide(L)'
;MSTENLGQKVAQLKQRYEEFLDRVNLSGLSSRISTVTTDLNRLPGMIEDIRSRGYVYRAFLEKKAQVMAEQWSQTQGRIHHTLNQEVEELRQHMKHVEAAVRQIDFRPTLPSITSLESTLNTVQEKVEAAENRIRSLFEPIERELQTTKAQIEEAKWFMQQKEEASFSFYPTEALFLAAKAEWVASGKGKQDPDGILFLTDQRLIFEQKETVGGGLFKRGQNVQEVEWEVPLSAVEDVTPENKGLLGGKDMLHFTLGQGAPYSKITVEVKGGVDCKYWTRELKRMLSGETKNERASQPDPELIEKLRSAPTACHVCNGQLPRLVAGQTEVECPYCGTVIRI
;
A
#
# COMPACT_ATOMS: atom_id res chain seq x y z
N MET A 1 -23.63 48.88 19.11
CA MET A 1 -22.27 48.60 18.61
C MET A 1 -21.46 49.87 18.71
N SER A 2 -20.28 49.83 19.37
CA SER A 2 -19.31 50.94 19.29
C SER A 2 -18.76 51.05 17.86
N THR A 3 -18.27 52.23 17.48
CA THR A 3 -17.59 52.47 16.18
C THR A 3 -16.39 51.56 15.99
N GLU A 4 -15.69 51.22 17.08
CA GLU A 4 -14.56 50.29 17.13
C GLU A 4 -14.96 48.84 16.74
N ASN A 5 -16.13 48.38 17.18
CA ASN A 5 -16.68 47.07 16.82
C ASN A 5 -17.10 47.01 15.33
N LEU A 6 -17.56 48.14 14.78
CA LEU A 6 -17.99 48.25 13.39
C LEU A 6 -16.80 48.19 12.42
N GLY A 7 -15.68 48.84 12.76
CA GLY A 7 -14.43 48.76 11.99
C GLY A 7 -13.83 47.35 11.96
N GLN A 8 -13.84 46.64 13.10
CA GLN A 8 -13.39 45.25 13.17
C GLN A 8 -14.23 44.32 12.29
N LYS A 9 -15.57 44.47 12.31
CA LYS A 9 -16.46 43.66 11.49
C LYS A 9 -16.24 43.90 9.98
N VAL A 10 -16.02 45.14 9.57
CA VAL A 10 -15.68 45.46 8.17
C VAL A 10 -14.36 44.80 7.75
N ALA A 11 -13.33 44.86 8.58
CA ALA A 11 -12.04 44.22 8.29
C ALA A 11 -12.17 42.70 8.11
N GLN A 12 -12.93 42.03 8.99
CA GLN A 12 -13.19 40.60 8.89
C GLN A 12 -13.92 40.22 7.60
N LEU A 13 -14.94 40.99 7.19
CA LEU A 13 -15.68 40.72 5.95
C LEU A 13 -14.82 40.95 4.71
N LYS A 14 -13.91 41.93 4.74
CA LYS A 14 -12.94 42.15 3.66
C LYS A 14 -11.95 41.01 3.53
N GLN A 15 -11.43 40.51 4.65
CA GLN A 15 -10.57 39.33 4.64
C GLN A 15 -11.29 38.10 4.05
N ARG A 16 -12.53 37.84 4.48
CA ARG A 16 -13.34 36.75 3.90
C ARG A 16 -13.55 36.94 2.40
N TYR A 17 -13.82 38.16 1.95
CA TYR A 17 -13.95 38.47 0.52
C TYR A 17 -12.66 38.15 -0.26
N GLU A 18 -11.50 38.53 0.26
CA GLU A 18 -10.20 38.21 -0.35
C GLU A 18 -9.98 36.69 -0.45
N GLU A 19 -10.30 35.93 0.60
CA GLU A 19 -10.24 34.46 0.60
C GLU A 19 -11.18 33.83 -0.46
N PHE A 20 -12.32 34.44 -0.75
CA PHE A 20 -13.25 33.96 -1.78
C PHE A 20 -12.80 34.22 -3.21
N LEU A 21 -12.01 35.27 -3.46
CA LEU A 21 -11.50 35.55 -4.81
C LEU A 21 -10.71 34.37 -5.38
N ASP A 22 -9.96 33.67 -4.53
CA ASP A 22 -9.21 32.48 -4.92
C ASP A 22 -10.10 31.23 -5.05
N ARG A 23 -11.03 31.05 -4.11
CA ARG A 23 -11.92 29.87 -4.08
C ARG A 23 -12.93 29.84 -5.22
N VAL A 24 -13.39 31.00 -5.69
CA VAL A 24 -14.37 31.12 -6.80
C VAL A 24 -13.84 30.57 -8.12
N ASN A 25 -12.52 30.54 -8.31
CA ASN A 25 -11.91 29.91 -9.48
C ASN A 25 -11.77 28.39 -9.34
N LEU A 26 -12.14 27.82 -8.18
CA LEU A 26 -12.08 26.38 -7.91
C LEU A 26 -10.72 25.75 -8.25
N SER A 27 -9.64 26.52 -8.01
CA SER A 27 -8.27 26.15 -8.36
C SER A 27 -7.79 24.89 -7.63
N GLY A 28 -8.21 24.71 -6.37
CA GLY A 28 -7.94 23.50 -5.58
C GLY A 28 -8.52 22.24 -6.22
N LEU A 29 -9.73 22.31 -6.77
CA LEU A 29 -10.34 21.18 -7.49
C LEU A 29 -9.60 20.90 -8.79
N SER A 30 -9.26 21.95 -9.55
CA SER A 30 -8.49 21.82 -10.79
C SER A 30 -7.14 21.13 -10.56
N SER A 31 -6.45 21.49 -9.47
CA SER A 31 -5.21 20.83 -9.04
C SER A 31 -5.43 19.35 -8.70
N ARG A 32 -6.46 19.04 -7.90
CA ARG A 32 -6.79 17.67 -7.51
C ARG A 32 -7.15 16.78 -8.71
N ILE A 33 -7.92 17.29 -9.67
CA ILE A 33 -8.24 16.62 -10.95
C ILE A 33 -6.94 16.33 -11.74
N SER A 34 -6.01 17.28 -11.76
CA SER A 34 -4.70 17.12 -12.42
C SER A 34 -3.83 16.07 -11.72
N THR A 35 -3.86 16.01 -10.38
CA THR A 35 -3.20 14.97 -9.59
C THR A 35 -3.76 13.59 -9.92
N VAL A 36 -5.09 13.41 -9.94
CA VAL A 36 -5.74 12.14 -10.31
C VAL A 36 -5.30 11.70 -11.71
N THR A 37 -5.30 12.62 -12.68
CA THR A 37 -4.83 12.33 -14.05
C THR A 37 -3.38 11.87 -14.07
N THR A 38 -2.50 12.60 -13.37
CA THR A 38 -1.06 12.32 -13.32
C THR A 38 -0.80 10.96 -12.68
N ASP A 39 -1.45 10.66 -11.56
CA ASP A 39 -1.26 9.42 -10.82
C ASP A 39 -1.82 8.22 -11.59
N LEU A 40 -2.97 8.36 -12.26
CA LEU A 40 -3.51 7.31 -13.14
C LEU A 40 -2.53 6.97 -14.27
N ASN A 41 -1.95 7.98 -14.91
CA ASN A 41 -0.98 7.78 -16.00
C ASN A 41 0.32 7.11 -15.53
N ARG A 42 0.64 7.18 -14.23
CA ARG A 42 1.82 6.52 -13.63
C ARG A 42 1.59 5.06 -13.28
N LEU A 43 0.34 4.63 -13.07
CA LEU A 43 0.04 3.26 -12.63
C LEU A 43 0.68 2.17 -13.50
N PRO A 44 0.63 2.22 -14.85
CA PRO A 44 1.24 1.18 -15.67
C PRO A 44 2.73 1.02 -15.40
N GLY A 45 3.48 2.13 -15.28
CA GLY A 45 4.91 2.09 -14.96
C GLY A 45 5.20 1.58 -13.56
N MET A 46 4.35 1.92 -12.57
CA MET A 46 4.49 1.39 -11.21
C MET A 46 4.21 -0.12 -11.13
N ILE A 47 3.28 -0.63 -11.95
CA ILE A 47 3.00 -2.07 -12.05
C ILE A 47 4.17 -2.77 -12.75
N GLU A 48 4.66 -2.20 -13.86
CA GLU A 48 5.81 -2.77 -14.58
C GLU A 48 7.06 -2.86 -13.70
N ASP A 49 7.30 -1.87 -12.84
CA ASP A 49 8.39 -1.88 -11.86
C ASP A 49 8.34 -3.13 -10.98
N ILE A 50 7.20 -3.44 -10.34
CA ILE A 50 7.08 -4.65 -9.51
C ILE A 50 7.14 -5.94 -10.33
N ARG A 51 6.68 -5.94 -11.59
CA ARG A 51 6.80 -7.11 -12.49
C ARG A 51 8.25 -7.38 -12.87
N SER A 52 9.01 -6.35 -13.20
CA SER A 52 10.43 -6.47 -13.57
C SER A 52 11.29 -7.03 -12.42
N ARG A 53 10.87 -6.82 -11.17
CA ARG A 53 11.49 -7.37 -9.96
C ARG A 53 11.02 -8.80 -9.65
N GLY A 54 10.09 -9.34 -10.43
CA GLY A 54 9.60 -10.72 -10.31
C GLY A 54 8.41 -10.90 -9.38
N TYR A 55 7.66 -9.85 -9.05
CA TYR A 55 6.38 -9.99 -8.34
C TYR A 55 5.31 -10.51 -9.31
N VAL A 56 4.83 -11.73 -9.08
CA VAL A 56 3.89 -12.39 -10.01
C VAL A 56 2.43 -12.28 -9.58
N TYR A 57 2.12 -11.93 -8.33
CA TYR A 57 0.73 -11.94 -7.83
C TYR A 57 -0.02 -10.65 -8.12
N ARG A 58 -1.34 -10.63 -7.86
CA ARG A 58 -2.22 -9.49 -8.14
C ARG A 58 -2.29 -9.15 -9.64
N ALA A 59 -2.47 -10.16 -10.49
CA ALA A 59 -2.65 -10.00 -11.96
C ALA A 59 -3.83 -9.11 -12.37
N PHE A 60 -4.72 -8.78 -11.43
CA PHE A 60 -5.83 -7.88 -11.68
C PHE A 60 -5.39 -6.41 -11.80
N LEU A 61 -4.19 -6.04 -11.32
CA LEU A 61 -3.75 -4.63 -11.24
C LEU A 61 -3.69 -3.98 -12.63
N GLU A 62 -3.21 -4.71 -13.64
CA GLU A 62 -3.10 -4.24 -15.02
C GLU A 62 -4.48 -3.90 -15.59
N LYS A 63 -5.42 -4.84 -15.47
CA LYS A 63 -6.80 -4.63 -15.95
C LYS A 63 -7.50 -3.51 -15.17
N LYS A 64 -7.25 -3.45 -13.86
CA LYS A 64 -7.81 -2.41 -12.98
C LYS A 64 -7.31 -1.02 -13.36
N ALA A 65 -6.01 -0.86 -13.62
CA ALA A 65 -5.44 0.40 -14.10
C ALA A 65 -6.03 0.82 -15.44
N GLN A 66 -6.19 -0.13 -16.38
CA GLN A 66 -6.85 0.13 -17.67
C GLN A 66 -8.30 0.61 -17.49
N VAL A 67 -9.10 -0.09 -16.69
CA VAL A 67 -10.51 0.27 -16.44
C VAL A 67 -10.63 1.66 -15.81
N MET A 68 -9.78 1.99 -14.83
CA MET A 68 -9.77 3.33 -14.24
C MET A 68 -9.39 4.40 -15.26
N ALA A 69 -8.43 4.15 -16.15
CA ALA A 69 -8.05 5.10 -17.20
C ALA A 69 -9.19 5.34 -18.20
N GLU A 70 -9.90 4.28 -18.61
CA GLU A 70 -11.08 4.36 -19.47
C GLU A 70 -12.22 5.15 -18.81
N GLN A 71 -12.53 4.84 -17.55
CA GLN A 71 -13.55 5.56 -16.76
C GLN A 71 -13.16 7.03 -16.55
N TRP A 72 -11.89 7.31 -16.30
CA TRP A 72 -11.39 8.67 -16.13
C TRP A 72 -11.57 9.50 -17.39
N SER A 73 -11.16 8.96 -18.55
CA SER A 73 -11.32 9.62 -19.84
C SER A 73 -12.79 9.99 -20.13
N GLN A 74 -13.73 9.09 -19.83
CA GLN A 74 -15.17 9.35 -19.99
C GLN A 74 -15.69 10.41 -19.01
N THR A 75 -15.14 10.47 -17.80
CA THR A 75 -15.60 11.37 -16.74
C THR A 75 -15.00 12.78 -16.88
N GLN A 76 -13.80 12.92 -17.45
CA GLN A 76 -13.09 14.20 -17.60
C GLN A 76 -13.91 15.24 -18.34
N GLY A 77 -14.57 14.87 -19.45
CA GLY A 77 -15.41 15.80 -20.20
C GLY A 77 -16.54 16.40 -19.36
N ARG A 78 -17.21 15.56 -18.56
CA ARG A 78 -18.28 15.98 -17.63
C ARG A 78 -17.74 16.88 -16.51
N ILE A 79 -16.57 16.55 -15.97
CA ILE A 79 -15.90 17.37 -14.94
C ILE A 79 -15.59 18.76 -15.48
N HIS A 80 -14.94 18.86 -16.64
CA HIS A 80 -14.58 20.15 -17.22
C HIS A 80 -15.81 20.99 -17.57
N HIS A 81 -16.86 20.37 -18.11
CA HIS A 81 -18.11 21.08 -18.38
C HIS A 81 -18.74 21.65 -17.11
N THR A 82 -18.87 20.81 -16.07
CA THR A 82 -19.46 21.22 -14.78
C THR A 82 -18.60 22.30 -14.12
N LEU A 83 -17.29 22.13 -14.08
CA LEU A 83 -16.35 23.10 -13.51
C LEU A 83 -16.50 24.47 -14.17
N ASN A 84 -16.53 24.52 -15.51
CA ASN A 84 -16.67 25.78 -16.24
C ASN A 84 -18.02 26.47 -15.97
N GLN A 85 -19.10 25.70 -15.88
CA GLN A 85 -20.42 26.23 -15.54
C GLN A 85 -20.44 26.84 -14.12
N GLU A 86 -19.91 26.11 -13.15
CA GLU A 86 -19.88 26.56 -11.75
C GLU A 86 -18.98 27.79 -11.58
N VAL A 87 -17.80 27.83 -12.21
CA VAL A 87 -16.91 28.99 -12.14
C VAL A 87 -17.58 30.23 -12.73
N GLU A 88 -18.29 30.10 -13.85
CA GLU A 88 -19.00 31.24 -14.45
C GLU A 88 -20.14 31.73 -13.55
N GLU A 89 -20.94 30.81 -12.97
CA GLU A 89 -21.98 31.18 -12.01
C GLU A 89 -21.39 31.88 -10.78
N LEU A 90 -20.33 31.33 -10.19
CA LEU A 90 -19.69 31.90 -8.99
C LEU A 90 -19.09 33.28 -9.28
N ARG A 91 -18.48 33.49 -10.45
CA ARG A 91 -17.97 34.81 -10.88
C ARG A 91 -19.08 35.84 -10.99
N GLN A 92 -20.26 35.46 -11.47
CA GLN A 92 -21.42 36.36 -11.51
C GLN A 92 -21.85 36.76 -10.10
N HIS A 93 -21.87 35.82 -9.15
CA HIS A 93 -22.17 36.13 -7.75
C HIS A 93 -21.11 37.00 -7.08
N MET A 94 -19.83 36.81 -7.42
CA MET A 94 -18.75 37.66 -6.90
C MET A 94 -18.85 39.12 -7.35
N LYS A 95 -19.36 39.40 -8.56
CA LYS A 95 -19.62 40.79 -8.99
C LYS A 95 -20.61 41.50 -8.04
N HIS A 96 -21.56 40.79 -7.44
CA HIS A 96 -22.46 41.35 -6.44
C HIS A 96 -21.76 41.63 -5.10
N VAL A 97 -20.85 40.74 -4.68
CA VAL A 97 -20.01 40.96 -3.50
C VAL A 97 -19.11 42.17 -3.70
N GLU A 98 -18.46 42.30 -4.85
CA GLU A 98 -17.62 43.45 -5.21
C GLU A 98 -18.39 44.77 -5.11
N ALA A 99 -19.63 44.82 -5.61
CA ALA A 99 -20.49 45.99 -5.50
C ALA A 99 -20.80 46.34 -4.03
N ALA A 100 -21.08 45.33 -3.19
CA ALA A 100 -21.34 45.51 -1.76
C ALA A 100 -20.09 45.98 -0.99
N VAL A 101 -18.91 45.47 -1.34
CA VAL A 101 -17.63 45.93 -0.76
C VAL A 101 -17.38 47.41 -1.10
N ARG A 102 -17.55 47.81 -2.37
CA ARG A 102 -17.40 49.21 -2.79
C ARG A 102 -18.36 50.15 -2.06
N GLN A 103 -19.58 49.69 -1.77
CA GLN A 103 -20.55 50.47 -0.99
C GLN A 103 -20.07 50.70 0.45
N ILE A 104 -19.47 49.68 1.09
CA ILE A 104 -18.90 49.80 2.43
C ILE A 104 -17.66 50.70 2.43
N ASP A 105 -16.83 50.64 1.39
CA ASP A 105 -15.65 51.52 1.25
C ASP A 105 -16.03 53.00 1.19
N PHE A 106 -17.12 53.33 0.50
CA PHE A 106 -17.60 54.70 0.40
C PHE A 106 -18.30 55.18 1.68
N ARG A 107 -19.19 54.35 2.26
CA ARG A 107 -19.92 54.71 3.48
C ARG A 107 -20.31 53.47 4.29
N PRO A 108 -19.56 53.10 5.34
CA PRO A 108 -19.91 51.96 6.18
C PRO A 108 -21.13 52.27 7.04
N THR A 109 -22.21 51.51 6.85
CA THR A 109 -23.43 51.57 7.65
C THR A 109 -23.84 50.17 8.12
N LEU A 110 -24.61 50.06 9.20
CA LEU A 110 -25.09 48.75 9.67
C LEU A 110 -25.87 47.96 8.58
N PRO A 111 -26.76 48.59 7.78
CA PRO A 111 -27.41 47.90 6.67
C PRO A 111 -26.44 47.41 5.59
N SER A 112 -25.44 48.23 5.19
CA SER A 112 -24.47 47.83 4.16
C SER A 112 -23.57 46.69 4.63
N ILE A 113 -23.17 46.68 5.91
CA ILE A 113 -22.40 45.58 6.52
C ILE A 113 -23.20 44.29 6.55
N THR A 114 -24.46 44.35 6.98
CA THR A 114 -25.37 43.18 7.02
C THR A 114 -25.61 42.62 5.62
N SER A 115 -25.76 43.50 4.62
CA SER A 115 -25.90 43.10 3.22
C SER A 115 -24.65 42.39 2.69
N LEU A 116 -23.44 42.91 2.97
CA LEU A 116 -22.20 42.25 2.56
C LEU A 116 -22.07 40.88 3.22
N GLU A 117 -22.33 40.79 4.53
CA GLU A 117 -22.30 39.53 5.27
C GLU A 117 -23.26 38.48 4.69
N SER A 118 -24.50 38.86 4.40
CA SER A 118 -25.47 37.98 3.75
C SER A 118 -25.00 37.53 2.37
N THR A 119 -24.45 38.44 1.55
CA THR A 119 -24.01 38.12 0.19
C THR A 119 -22.80 37.17 0.22
N LEU A 120 -21.86 37.40 1.13
CA LEU A 120 -20.71 36.52 1.35
C LEU A 120 -21.14 35.12 1.80
N ASN A 121 -22.13 35.01 2.70
CA ASN A 121 -22.65 33.72 3.12
C ASN A 121 -23.31 32.95 1.96
N THR A 122 -24.09 33.64 1.11
CA THR A 122 -24.67 33.01 -0.09
C THR A 122 -23.60 32.54 -1.08
N VAL A 123 -22.54 33.32 -1.30
CA VAL A 123 -21.42 32.88 -2.14
C VAL A 123 -20.73 31.67 -1.52
N GLN A 124 -20.51 31.68 -0.21
CA GLN A 124 -19.89 30.55 0.49
C GLN A 124 -20.68 29.25 0.27
N GLU A 125 -22.00 29.27 0.51
CA GLU A 125 -22.88 28.12 0.31
C GLU A 125 -22.83 27.62 -1.14
N LYS A 126 -22.78 28.53 -2.11
CA LYS A 126 -22.65 28.19 -3.54
C LYS A 126 -21.30 27.58 -3.88
N VAL A 127 -20.20 28.12 -3.35
CA VAL A 127 -18.85 27.56 -3.52
C VAL A 127 -18.79 26.15 -2.96
N GLU A 128 -19.27 25.93 -1.73
CA GLU A 128 -19.28 24.60 -1.10
C GLU A 128 -20.15 23.61 -1.89
N ALA A 129 -21.32 24.05 -2.37
CA ALA A 129 -22.18 23.23 -3.22
C ALA A 129 -21.51 22.86 -4.54
N ALA A 130 -20.86 23.82 -5.21
CA ALA A 130 -20.10 23.59 -6.44
C ALA A 130 -18.93 22.62 -6.21
N GLU A 131 -18.16 22.83 -5.15
CA GLU A 131 -17.05 21.96 -4.75
C GLU A 131 -17.53 20.52 -4.53
N ASN A 132 -18.64 20.34 -3.81
CA ASN A 132 -19.23 19.02 -3.55
C ASN A 132 -19.73 18.35 -4.83
N ARG A 133 -20.44 19.10 -5.69
CA ARG A 133 -20.95 18.59 -6.97
C ARG A 133 -19.81 18.09 -7.84
N ILE A 134 -18.77 18.90 -8.05
CA ILE A 134 -17.63 18.54 -8.90
C ILE A 134 -16.83 17.38 -8.28
N ARG A 135 -16.57 17.41 -6.97
CA ARG A 135 -15.83 16.36 -6.27
C ARG A 135 -16.52 15.00 -6.41
N SER A 136 -17.84 14.96 -6.25
CA SER A 136 -18.62 13.72 -6.36
C SER A 136 -18.46 13.02 -7.72
N LEU A 137 -18.09 13.75 -8.77
CA LEU A 137 -17.89 13.20 -10.11
C LEU A 137 -16.64 12.32 -10.20
N PHE A 138 -15.59 12.61 -9.43
CA PHE A 138 -14.29 11.91 -9.54
C PHE A 138 -13.86 11.16 -8.28
N GLU A 139 -14.47 11.44 -7.14
CA GLU A 139 -14.10 10.82 -5.85
C GLU A 139 -14.06 9.28 -5.88
N PRO A 140 -14.98 8.56 -6.57
CA PRO A 140 -14.89 7.10 -6.67
C PRO A 140 -13.60 6.63 -7.34
N ILE A 141 -13.20 7.25 -8.44
CA ILE A 141 -11.96 6.93 -9.17
C ILE A 141 -10.74 7.27 -8.31
N GLU A 142 -10.78 8.42 -7.63
CA GLU A 142 -9.70 8.83 -6.73
C GLU A 142 -9.50 7.85 -5.58
N ARG A 143 -10.58 7.38 -4.93
CA ARG A 143 -10.48 6.37 -3.87
C ARG A 143 -9.88 5.06 -4.41
N GLU A 144 -10.38 4.58 -5.55
CA GLU A 144 -9.88 3.35 -6.17
C GLU A 144 -8.41 3.46 -6.57
N LEU A 145 -7.99 4.63 -7.06
CA LEU A 145 -6.61 4.96 -7.38
C LEU A 145 -5.72 4.90 -6.13
N GLN A 146 -6.13 5.52 -5.01
CA GLN A 146 -5.34 5.48 -3.78
C GLN A 146 -5.20 4.06 -3.23
N THR A 147 -6.28 3.26 -3.24
CA THR A 147 -6.22 1.84 -2.86
C THR A 147 -5.28 1.06 -3.77
N THR A 148 -5.32 1.29 -5.08
CA THR A 148 -4.43 0.62 -6.04
C THR A 148 -2.97 1.01 -5.84
N LYS A 149 -2.68 2.30 -5.59
CA LYS A 149 -1.34 2.76 -5.26
C LYS A 149 -0.82 2.09 -3.98
N ALA A 150 -1.63 2.02 -2.93
CA ALA A 150 -1.24 1.34 -1.69
C ALA A 150 -0.90 -0.14 -1.92
N GLN A 151 -1.69 -0.85 -2.75
CA GLN A 151 -1.40 -2.24 -3.12
C GLN A 151 -0.09 -2.40 -3.90
N ILE A 152 0.25 -1.44 -4.77
CA ILE A 152 1.52 -1.46 -5.52
C ILE A 152 2.70 -1.14 -4.60
N GLU A 153 2.59 -0.13 -3.74
CA GLU A 153 3.65 0.22 -2.79
C GLU A 153 3.92 -0.91 -1.78
N GLU A 154 2.88 -1.62 -1.34
CA GLU A 154 3.03 -2.83 -0.54
C GLU A 154 3.80 -3.93 -1.30
N ALA A 155 3.46 -4.17 -2.57
CA ALA A 155 4.19 -5.13 -3.41
C ALA A 155 5.66 -4.71 -3.65
N LYS A 156 5.93 -3.41 -3.82
CA LYS A 156 7.30 -2.89 -3.90
C LYS A 156 8.07 -3.16 -2.62
N TRP A 157 7.43 -2.99 -1.47
CA TRP A 157 8.04 -3.28 -0.18
C TRP A 157 8.33 -4.79 -0.02
N PHE A 158 7.41 -5.67 -0.45
CA PHE A 158 7.69 -7.11 -0.51
C PHE A 158 8.92 -7.42 -1.35
N MET A 159 9.02 -6.80 -2.54
CA MET A 159 10.16 -7.02 -3.41
C MET A 159 11.47 -6.50 -2.84
N GLN A 160 11.43 -5.39 -2.11
CA GLN A 160 12.59 -4.89 -1.38
C GLN A 160 13.02 -5.89 -0.30
N GLN A 161 12.09 -6.44 0.48
CA GLN A 161 12.45 -7.45 1.48
C GLN A 161 13.01 -8.72 0.86
N LYS A 162 12.51 -9.14 -0.30
CA LYS A 162 13.08 -10.27 -1.06
C LYS A 162 14.51 -9.99 -1.53
N GLU A 163 14.80 -8.79 -2.03
CA GLU A 163 16.14 -8.41 -2.49
C GLU A 163 17.15 -8.30 -1.34
N GLU A 164 16.69 -7.86 -0.18
CA GLU A 164 17.52 -7.70 1.02
C GLU A 164 17.65 -8.99 1.83
N ALA A 165 16.94 -10.08 1.50
CA ALA A 165 16.94 -11.32 2.27
C ALA A 165 18.33 -11.98 2.33
N SER A 166 18.66 -12.56 3.48
CA SER A 166 19.88 -13.35 3.72
C SER A 166 19.86 -14.74 3.10
N PHE A 167 18.71 -15.14 2.52
CA PHE A 167 18.51 -16.44 1.90
C PHE A 167 18.11 -16.31 0.42
N SER A 168 18.28 -17.40 -0.32
CA SER A 168 17.86 -17.49 -1.73
C SER A 168 16.50 -18.16 -1.87
N PHE A 169 15.70 -17.64 -2.79
CA PHE A 169 14.44 -18.25 -3.22
C PHE A 169 14.72 -19.41 -4.20
N TYR A 170 13.86 -20.42 -4.21
CA TYR A 170 13.94 -21.51 -5.20
C TYR A 170 13.56 -21.01 -6.61
N PRO A 171 13.98 -21.68 -7.70
CA PRO A 171 13.81 -21.17 -9.07
C PRO A 171 12.36 -20.90 -9.46
N THR A 172 11.42 -21.69 -8.95
CA THR A 172 9.98 -21.57 -9.22
C THR A 172 9.21 -20.95 -8.06
N GLU A 173 9.92 -20.49 -7.01
CA GLU A 173 9.32 -19.90 -5.82
C GLU A 173 9.02 -18.42 -6.03
N ALA A 174 7.77 -18.04 -5.78
CA ALA A 174 7.33 -16.67 -5.86
C ALA A 174 6.90 -16.14 -4.49
N LEU A 175 7.41 -14.97 -4.13
CA LEU A 175 6.98 -14.25 -2.94
C LEU A 175 5.53 -13.78 -3.11
N PHE A 176 4.66 -14.16 -2.17
CA PHE A 176 3.27 -13.76 -2.13
C PHE A 176 3.04 -12.58 -1.20
N LEU A 177 3.47 -12.70 0.06
CA LEU A 177 3.39 -11.65 1.08
C LEU A 177 4.68 -11.59 1.92
N ALA A 178 4.98 -10.42 2.45
CA ALA A 178 5.93 -10.25 3.54
C ALA A 178 5.30 -9.38 4.64
N ALA A 179 5.72 -9.53 5.89
CA ALA A 179 5.34 -8.62 6.98
C ALA A 179 6.50 -8.45 7.95
N LYS A 180 6.59 -7.26 8.55
CA LYS A 180 7.39 -7.10 9.77
C LYS A 180 6.77 -7.96 10.86
N ALA A 181 7.58 -8.66 11.63
CA ALA A 181 7.09 -9.64 12.57
C ALA A 181 8.05 -9.83 13.75
N GLU A 182 7.51 -10.30 14.87
CA GLU A 182 8.27 -10.80 16.03
C GLU A 182 7.96 -12.28 16.20
N TRP A 183 9.00 -13.12 16.21
CA TRP A 183 8.83 -14.54 16.50
C TRP A 183 8.85 -14.76 18.01
N VAL A 184 7.74 -15.26 18.57
CA VAL A 184 7.57 -15.47 20.01
C VAL A 184 8.25 -16.78 20.44
N ALA A 185 9.57 -16.80 20.34
CA ALA A 185 10.40 -17.97 20.65
C ALA A 185 10.42 -18.29 22.16
N SER A 186 10.51 -17.25 22.98
CA SER A 186 10.65 -17.36 24.45
C SER A 186 9.37 -16.97 25.21
N GLY A 187 8.45 -16.26 24.55
CA GLY A 187 7.28 -15.67 25.21
C GLY A 187 7.59 -14.41 26.01
N LYS A 188 8.85 -13.94 25.98
CA LYS A 188 9.34 -12.74 26.65
C LYS A 188 9.76 -11.73 25.59
N GLY A 189 8.80 -10.94 25.09
CA GLY A 189 8.94 -10.08 23.91
C GLY A 189 10.17 -9.16 23.77
N LYS A 190 10.99 -8.95 24.81
CA LYS A 190 12.29 -8.24 24.68
C LYS A 190 13.45 -9.13 24.23
N GLN A 191 13.26 -10.44 24.26
CA GLN A 191 14.24 -11.48 23.88
C GLN A 191 13.79 -12.23 22.63
N ASP A 192 12.58 -11.93 22.15
CA ASP A 192 11.97 -12.57 21.00
C ASP A 192 12.49 -11.87 19.73
N PRO A 193 12.98 -12.61 18.71
CA PRO A 193 13.58 -12.02 17.52
C PRO A 193 12.60 -11.14 16.74
N ASP A 194 13.04 -9.95 16.38
CA ASP A 194 12.37 -9.07 15.42
C ASP A 194 12.88 -9.32 13.99
N GLY A 195 11.97 -9.30 13.02
CA GLY A 195 12.33 -9.71 11.67
C GLY A 195 11.23 -9.57 10.63
N ILE A 196 11.36 -10.36 9.57
CA ILE A 196 10.43 -10.41 8.43
C ILE A 196 9.87 -11.83 8.31
N LEU A 197 8.54 -11.91 8.32
CA LEU A 197 7.81 -13.13 7.94
C LEU A 197 7.53 -13.08 6.44
N PHE A 198 8.04 -14.05 5.70
CA PHE A 198 7.77 -14.25 4.28
C PHE A 198 6.79 -15.40 4.08
N LEU A 199 5.84 -15.21 3.16
CA LEU A 199 4.96 -16.23 2.63
C LEU A 199 5.19 -16.35 1.13
N THR A 200 5.65 -17.51 0.68
CA THR A 200 5.81 -17.85 -0.74
C THR A 200 4.73 -18.83 -1.19
N ASP A 201 4.75 -19.27 -2.45
CA ASP A 201 3.95 -20.42 -2.90
C ASP A 201 4.49 -21.78 -2.45
N GLN A 202 5.61 -21.83 -1.73
CA GLN A 202 6.25 -23.09 -1.34
C GLN A 202 6.51 -23.21 0.16
N ARG A 203 6.77 -22.10 0.86
CA ARG A 203 7.13 -22.12 2.29
C ARG A 203 6.80 -20.81 3.02
N LEU A 204 6.70 -20.92 4.34
CA LEU A 204 6.81 -19.82 5.28
C LEU A 204 8.26 -19.71 5.74
N ILE A 205 8.78 -18.50 5.84
CA ILE A 205 10.16 -18.25 6.30
C ILE A 205 10.12 -17.08 7.27
N PHE A 206 10.80 -17.21 8.41
CA PHE A 206 11.08 -16.09 9.28
C PHE A 206 12.57 -15.81 9.29
N GLU A 207 12.90 -14.60 8.89
CA GLU A 207 14.25 -14.05 8.96
C GLU A 207 14.30 -13.07 10.13
N GLN A 208 15.15 -13.32 11.12
CA GLN A 208 15.52 -12.28 12.08
C GLN A 208 16.24 -11.18 11.33
N LYS A 209 15.83 -9.93 11.52
CA LYS A 209 16.41 -8.76 10.85
C LYS A 209 16.25 -7.54 11.74
N GLU A 210 17.22 -7.33 12.63
CA GLU A 210 17.17 -6.28 13.65
C GLU A 210 18.55 -5.81 14.11
N THR A 211 18.59 -4.73 14.90
CA THR A 211 19.80 -4.26 15.57
C THR A 211 19.74 -4.59 17.06
N VAL A 212 20.52 -5.57 17.51
CA VAL A 212 20.56 -6.02 18.92
C VAL A 212 21.69 -5.36 19.71
N GLY A 213 21.52 -5.27 21.03
CA GLY A 213 22.58 -4.85 21.96
C GLY A 213 23.02 -3.38 21.87
N GLY A 214 22.29 -2.54 21.11
CA GLY A 214 22.52 -1.10 21.01
C GLY A 214 21.91 -0.30 22.16
N GLY A 215 22.48 0.86 22.46
CA GLY A 215 21.99 1.78 23.50
C GLY A 215 22.43 3.23 23.24
N LEU A 216 22.09 4.15 24.14
CA LEU A 216 22.29 5.61 23.96
C LEU A 216 23.72 6.04 23.56
N PHE A 217 24.73 5.19 23.84
CA PHE A 217 26.13 5.42 23.50
C PHE A 217 26.85 4.20 22.88
N LYS A 218 26.13 3.11 22.58
CA LYS A 218 26.72 1.89 22.00
C LYS A 218 26.02 1.55 20.68
N ARG A 219 26.81 1.43 19.61
CA ARG A 219 26.33 0.93 18.32
C ARG A 219 25.94 -0.54 18.48
N GLY A 220 24.69 -0.87 18.17
CA GLY A 220 24.22 -2.25 18.18
C GLY A 220 24.81 -3.08 17.04
N GLN A 221 24.65 -4.39 17.12
CA GLN A 221 25.01 -5.34 16.09
C GLN A 221 23.78 -5.60 15.21
N ASN A 222 23.93 -5.49 13.90
CA ASN A 222 22.90 -5.94 12.99
C ASN A 222 22.94 -7.47 12.92
N VAL A 223 21.82 -8.10 13.20
CA VAL A 223 21.61 -9.54 13.03
C VAL A 223 20.66 -9.73 11.86
N GLN A 224 21.06 -10.60 10.92
CA GLN A 224 20.24 -10.96 9.79
C GLN A 224 20.47 -12.43 9.42
N GLU A 225 19.54 -13.30 9.80
CA GLU A 225 19.61 -14.74 9.55
C GLU A 225 18.24 -15.40 9.55
N VAL A 226 18.12 -16.56 8.88
CA VAL A 226 16.90 -17.36 8.89
C VAL A 226 16.83 -18.15 10.20
N GLU A 227 15.81 -17.90 10.99
CA GLU A 227 15.54 -18.65 12.23
C GLU A 227 14.82 -19.95 11.94
N TRP A 228 13.84 -19.91 11.03
CA TRP A 228 13.12 -21.09 10.60
C TRP A 228 12.50 -20.92 9.22
N GLU A 229 12.37 -22.05 8.56
CA GLU A 229 11.60 -22.23 7.34
C GLU A 229 10.66 -23.43 7.49
N VAL A 230 9.46 -23.32 6.93
CA VAL A 230 8.42 -24.34 7.02
C VAL A 230 7.81 -24.52 5.62
N PRO A 231 7.94 -25.70 4.99
CA PRO A 231 7.21 -26.00 3.77
C PRO A 231 5.71 -25.81 3.97
N LEU A 232 5.01 -25.22 3.01
CA LEU A 232 3.56 -24.99 3.14
C LEU A 232 2.79 -26.30 3.36
N SER A 233 3.27 -27.42 2.81
CA SER A 233 2.68 -28.74 3.03
C SER A 233 2.75 -29.23 4.49
N ALA A 234 3.61 -28.62 5.32
CA ALA A 234 3.74 -28.94 6.74
C ALA A 234 2.89 -28.00 7.63
N VAL A 235 2.18 -27.02 7.05
CA VAL A 235 1.27 -26.15 7.81
C VAL A 235 -0.10 -26.82 7.92
N GLU A 236 -0.47 -27.26 9.11
CA GLU A 236 -1.74 -27.95 9.36
C GLU A 236 -2.88 -26.97 9.65
N ASP A 237 -2.62 -25.94 10.45
CA ASP A 237 -3.58 -24.85 10.71
C ASP A 237 -2.87 -23.55 11.09
N VAL A 238 -3.59 -22.44 10.91
CA VAL A 238 -3.22 -21.11 11.37
C VAL A 238 -4.45 -20.42 11.97
N THR A 239 -4.29 -19.88 13.17
CA THR A 239 -5.34 -19.13 13.88
C THR A 239 -4.89 -17.72 14.23
N PRO A 240 -5.73 -16.70 14.00
CA PRO A 240 -5.44 -15.32 14.39
C PRO A 240 -5.91 -15.05 15.82
N GLU A 241 -5.13 -14.28 16.58
CA GLU A 241 -5.54 -13.71 17.88
C GLU A 241 -5.21 -12.21 17.91
N ASN A 242 -6.23 -11.36 18.10
CA ASN A 242 -6.02 -9.94 18.33
C ASN A 242 -6.13 -9.63 19.83
N LYS A 243 -5.04 -9.20 20.46
CA LYS A 243 -5.00 -8.87 21.89
C LYS A 243 -5.38 -7.40 22.13
N GLY A 244 -6.68 -7.12 22.18
CA GLY A 244 -7.25 -5.77 22.35
C GLY A 244 -7.26 -5.18 23.78
N LEU A 245 -7.22 -3.84 23.83
CA LEU A 245 -7.29 -2.85 24.94
C LEU A 245 -6.08 -2.54 25.83
N LEU A 246 -5.06 -3.40 25.92
CA LEU A 246 -3.80 -3.06 26.63
C LEU A 246 -2.55 -3.67 25.94
N GLY A 247 -2.54 -3.77 24.61
CA GLY A 247 -1.37 -4.32 23.91
C GLY A 247 -1.38 -4.29 22.38
N GLY A 248 -2.55 -4.34 21.73
CA GLY A 248 -2.67 -4.13 20.27
C GLY A 248 -1.85 -5.09 19.42
N LYS A 249 -1.58 -6.30 19.91
CA LYS A 249 -0.76 -7.30 19.20
C LYS A 249 -1.63 -8.17 18.31
N ASP A 250 -1.23 -8.30 17.04
CA ASP A 250 -1.86 -9.14 16.04
C ASP A 250 -1.06 -10.45 15.91
N MET A 251 -1.54 -11.52 16.53
CA MET A 251 -0.84 -12.80 16.63
C MET A 251 -1.32 -13.81 15.58
N LEU A 252 -0.39 -14.60 15.07
CA LEU A 252 -0.60 -15.79 14.27
C LEU A 252 -0.08 -17.00 15.04
N HIS A 253 -0.94 -18.00 15.25
CA HIS A 253 -0.58 -19.28 15.87
C HIS A 253 -0.65 -20.39 14.83
N PHE A 254 0.51 -20.96 14.51
CA PHE A 254 0.66 -22.05 13.57
C PHE A 254 0.70 -23.40 14.29
N THR A 255 -0.03 -24.37 13.77
CA THR A 255 0.14 -25.80 14.09
C THR A 255 0.79 -26.47 12.90
N LEU A 256 1.88 -27.19 13.15
CA LEU A 256 2.77 -27.71 12.12
C LEU A 256 2.95 -29.23 12.26
N GLY A 257 2.98 -29.88 11.10
CA GLY A 257 3.12 -31.32 10.96
C GLY A 257 4.55 -31.78 10.72
N GLN A 258 4.69 -32.98 10.15
CA GLN A 258 6.00 -33.57 9.86
C GLN A 258 6.79 -32.73 8.84
N GLY A 259 8.09 -32.59 9.09
CA GLY A 259 9.01 -31.82 8.24
C GLY A 259 9.18 -30.36 8.65
N ALA A 260 8.44 -29.87 9.65
CA ALA A 260 8.67 -28.58 10.28
C ALA A 260 9.69 -28.68 11.44
N PRO A 261 10.50 -27.64 11.70
CA PRO A 261 11.44 -27.60 12.82
C PRO A 261 10.75 -27.53 14.20
N TYR A 262 9.49 -27.07 14.24
CA TYR A 262 8.68 -26.95 15.46
C TYR A 262 7.28 -27.52 15.21
N SER A 263 6.64 -28.04 16.25
CA SER A 263 5.22 -28.45 16.16
C SER A 263 4.24 -27.28 16.26
N LYS A 264 4.69 -26.15 16.83
CA LYS A 264 3.94 -24.91 16.94
C LYS A 264 4.87 -23.72 16.79
N ILE A 265 4.39 -22.68 16.11
CA ILE A 265 5.07 -21.39 16.00
C ILE A 265 4.04 -20.30 16.35
N THR A 266 4.46 -19.28 17.09
CA THR A 266 3.66 -18.08 17.31
C THR A 266 4.43 -16.86 16.82
N VAL A 267 3.78 -16.03 16.02
CA VAL A 267 4.34 -14.81 15.44
C VAL A 267 3.41 -13.65 15.71
N GLU A 268 3.93 -12.50 16.12
CA GLU A 268 3.20 -11.24 16.07
C GLU A 268 3.50 -10.57 14.72
N VAL A 269 2.47 -10.27 13.92
CA VAL A 269 2.63 -9.41 12.75
C VAL A 269 2.53 -7.94 13.17
N LYS A 270 3.47 -7.12 12.68
CA LYS A 270 3.67 -5.72 13.08
C LYS A 270 3.39 -4.77 11.92
N GLY A 271 3.37 -3.46 12.21
CA GLY A 271 3.31 -2.42 11.19
C GLY A 271 1.90 -2.12 10.65
N GLY A 272 0.86 -2.35 11.46
CA GLY A 272 -0.54 -2.12 11.07
C GLY A 272 -1.13 -3.24 10.22
N VAL A 273 -0.43 -4.36 10.12
CA VAL A 273 -0.86 -5.57 9.44
C VAL A 273 -1.84 -6.36 10.32
N ASP A 274 -3.01 -6.67 9.79
CA ASP A 274 -4.06 -7.42 10.49
C ASP A 274 -3.81 -8.95 10.44
N CYS A 275 -3.85 -9.62 11.59
CA CYS A 275 -3.61 -11.07 11.67
C CYS A 275 -4.67 -11.92 10.95
N LYS A 276 -5.92 -11.45 10.88
CA LYS A 276 -7.01 -12.13 10.15
C LYS A 276 -6.80 -12.01 8.64
N TYR A 277 -6.31 -10.86 8.16
CA TYR A 277 -5.89 -10.71 6.77
C TYR A 277 -4.81 -11.73 6.43
N TRP A 278 -3.73 -11.80 7.22
CA TRP A 278 -2.64 -12.77 6.99
C TRP A 278 -3.10 -14.23 7.03
N THR A 279 -3.89 -14.58 8.03
CA THR A 279 -4.48 -15.92 8.16
C THR A 279 -5.30 -16.27 6.92
N ARG A 280 -6.13 -15.34 6.43
CA ARG A 280 -6.95 -15.55 5.24
C ARG A 280 -6.07 -15.78 4.01
N GLU A 281 -5.11 -14.90 3.75
CA GLU A 281 -4.24 -15.02 2.57
C GLU A 281 -3.39 -16.30 2.60
N LEU A 282 -2.89 -16.72 3.77
CA LEU A 282 -2.22 -18.01 3.92
C LEU A 282 -3.15 -19.18 3.63
N LYS A 283 -4.38 -19.18 4.16
CA LYS A 283 -5.36 -20.24 3.89
C LYS A 283 -5.72 -20.33 2.40
N ARG A 284 -5.81 -19.19 1.71
CA ARG A 284 -6.00 -19.13 0.24
C ARG A 284 -4.80 -19.70 -0.51
N MET A 285 -3.58 -19.47 -0.02
CA MET A 285 -2.38 -20.06 -0.61
C MET A 285 -2.38 -21.59 -0.42
N LEU A 286 -2.70 -22.07 0.79
CA LEU A 286 -2.79 -23.50 1.11
C LEU A 286 -3.87 -24.23 0.31
N SER A 287 -5.03 -23.59 0.08
CA SER A 287 -6.11 -24.15 -0.75
C SER A 287 -5.83 -24.07 -2.26
N GLY A 288 -4.81 -23.31 -2.68
CA GLY A 288 -4.46 -23.09 -4.09
C GLY A 288 -5.38 -22.10 -4.81
N GLU A 289 -6.20 -21.34 -4.09
CA GLU A 289 -7.07 -20.30 -4.66
C GLU A 289 -6.29 -19.17 -5.35
N THR A 290 -5.03 -18.96 -4.97
CA THR A 290 -4.15 -17.91 -5.49
C THR A 290 -3.56 -18.21 -6.87
N LYS A 291 -3.74 -19.43 -7.41
CA LYS A 291 -3.16 -19.85 -8.70
C LYS A 291 -3.54 -18.94 -9.88
N ASN A 292 -4.78 -18.44 -9.87
CA ASN A 292 -5.31 -17.57 -10.92
C ASN A 292 -4.96 -16.09 -10.71
N GLU A 293 -4.26 -15.74 -9.63
CA GLU A 293 -3.82 -14.37 -9.37
C GLU A 293 -2.44 -14.05 -9.95
N ARG A 294 -1.81 -15.04 -10.59
CA ARG A 294 -0.49 -14.89 -11.19
C ARG A 294 -0.56 -14.19 -12.53
N ALA A 295 0.23 -13.14 -12.70
CA ALA A 295 0.43 -12.41 -13.96
C ALA A 295 1.32 -13.22 -14.93
N SER A 296 2.16 -14.12 -14.39
CA SER A 296 2.96 -15.07 -15.16
C SER A 296 3.03 -16.44 -14.48
N GLN A 297 3.01 -17.48 -15.30
CA GLN A 297 3.21 -18.85 -14.83
C GLN A 297 4.72 -19.17 -14.80
N PRO A 298 5.16 -20.07 -13.90
CA PRO A 298 6.53 -20.57 -13.96
C PRO A 298 6.77 -21.28 -15.30
N ASP A 299 8.00 -21.17 -15.81
CA ASP A 299 8.40 -21.79 -17.08
C ASP A 299 8.21 -23.32 -17.03
N PRO A 300 7.36 -23.91 -17.91
CA PRO A 300 7.15 -25.34 -17.96
C PRO A 300 8.42 -26.16 -18.21
N GLU A 301 9.36 -25.63 -19.01
CA GLU A 301 10.63 -26.32 -19.29
C GLU A 301 11.50 -26.36 -18.03
N LEU A 302 11.55 -25.25 -17.28
CA LEU A 302 12.21 -25.21 -15.98
C LEU A 302 11.56 -26.18 -14.99
N ILE A 303 10.23 -26.26 -14.94
CA ILE A 303 9.53 -27.23 -14.08
C ILE A 303 9.94 -28.66 -14.43
N GLU A 304 9.95 -29.03 -15.72
CA GLU A 304 10.33 -30.36 -16.16
C GLU A 304 11.80 -30.66 -15.85
N LYS A 305 12.69 -29.69 -16.11
CA LYS A 305 14.10 -29.78 -15.77
C LYS A 305 14.30 -30.05 -14.28
N LEU A 306 13.62 -29.30 -13.41
CA LEU A 306 13.68 -29.50 -11.96
C LEU A 306 13.08 -30.85 -11.51
N ARG A 307 12.04 -31.35 -12.19
CA ARG A 307 11.46 -32.67 -11.92
C ARG A 307 12.44 -33.80 -12.28
N SER A 308 13.18 -33.63 -13.37
CA SER A 308 14.19 -34.58 -13.84
C SER A 308 15.54 -34.45 -13.13
N ALA A 309 15.74 -33.39 -12.32
CA ALA A 309 16.99 -33.12 -11.65
C ALA A 309 17.34 -34.25 -10.66
N PRO A 310 18.59 -34.74 -10.65
CA PRO A 310 19.00 -35.80 -9.74
C PRO A 310 18.88 -35.34 -8.29
N THR A 311 18.23 -36.15 -7.45
CA THR A 311 18.14 -35.93 -6.00
C THR A 311 19.26 -36.63 -5.23
N ALA A 312 20.01 -37.51 -5.88
CA ALA A 312 21.13 -38.25 -5.32
C ALA A 312 22.36 -38.10 -6.22
N CYS A 313 23.54 -38.02 -5.60
CA CYS A 313 24.80 -37.94 -6.30
C CYS A 313 25.07 -39.25 -7.04
N HIS A 314 25.30 -39.20 -8.36
CA HIS A 314 25.59 -40.40 -9.14
C HIS A 314 26.93 -41.07 -8.77
N VAL A 315 27.83 -40.38 -8.05
CA VAL A 315 29.15 -40.90 -7.64
C VAL A 315 29.10 -41.56 -6.26
N CYS A 316 28.54 -40.89 -5.26
CA CYS A 316 28.56 -41.36 -3.87
C CYS A 316 27.18 -41.74 -3.30
N ASN A 317 26.11 -41.57 -4.10
CA ASN A 317 24.72 -41.76 -3.71
C ASN A 317 24.25 -40.87 -2.54
N GLY A 318 25.04 -39.86 -2.16
CA GLY A 318 24.67 -38.87 -1.16
C GLY A 318 23.53 -37.98 -1.64
N GLN A 319 22.64 -37.59 -0.73
CA GLN A 319 21.51 -36.70 -1.04
C GLN A 319 22.04 -35.35 -1.53
N LEU A 320 21.55 -34.91 -2.69
CA LEU A 320 21.92 -33.60 -3.24
C LEU A 320 21.03 -32.51 -2.64
N PRO A 321 21.58 -31.29 -2.43
CA PRO A 321 20.76 -30.16 -2.03
C PRO A 321 19.77 -29.80 -3.14
N ARG A 322 18.64 -29.19 -2.76
CA ARG A 322 17.68 -28.68 -3.73
C ARG A 322 18.28 -27.52 -4.52
N LEU A 323 17.93 -27.44 -5.80
CA LEU A 323 18.37 -26.36 -6.67
C LEU A 323 17.72 -25.04 -6.26
N VAL A 324 18.51 -23.96 -6.20
CA VAL A 324 18.04 -22.59 -6.00
C VAL A 324 18.00 -21.81 -7.32
N ALA A 325 17.31 -20.66 -7.35
CA ALA A 325 17.10 -19.90 -8.59
C ALA A 325 18.41 -19.60 -9.34
N GLY A 326 18.44 -19.92 -10.64
CA GLY A 326 19.59 -19.68 -11.52
C GLY A 326 20.69 -20.75 -11.47
N GLN A 327 20.60 -21.76 -10.58
CA GLN A 327 21.57 -22.85 -10.57
C GLN A 327 21.42 -23.77 -11.79
N THR A 328 22.53 -23.98 -12.49
CA THR A 328 22.67 -24.96 -13.58
C THR A 328 23.59 -26.12 -13.20
N GLU A 329 24.14 -26.07 -11.99
CA GLU A 329 24.96 -27.14 -11.43
C GLU A 329 24.80 -27.19 -9.90
N VAL A 330 25.06 -28.37 -9.33
CA VAL A 330 25.01 -28.63 -7.89
C VAL A 330 26.25 -29.41 -7.47
N GLU A 331 26.93 -28.95 -6.43
CA GLU A 331 28.05 -29.67 -5.83
C GLU A 331 27.53 -30.62 -4.74
N CYS A 332 27.97 -31.88 -4.78
CA CYS A 332 27.65 -32.85 -3.74
C CYS A 332 28.42 -32.52 -2.44
N PRO A 333 27.74 -32.27 -1.30
CA PRO A 333 28.41 -31.89 -0.05
C PRO A 333 29.23 -33.04 0.58
N TYR A 334 29.05 -34.28 0.08
CA TYR A 334 29.72 -35.46 0.62
C TYR A 334 31.00 -35.82 -0.12
N CYS A 335 31.05 -35.62 -1.45
CA CYS A 335 32.20 -36.03 -2.27
C CYS A 335 32.74 -34.94 -3.21
N GLY A 336 32.17 -33.73 -3.18
CA GLY A 336 32.61 -32.59 -4.00
C GLY A 336 32.33 -32.73 -5.50
N THR A 337 31.60 -33.77 -5.94
CA THR A 337 31.26 -33.92 -7.36
C THR A 337 30.28 -32.83 -7.78
N VAL A 338 30.64 -32.07 -8.81
CA VAL A 338 29.76 -31.10 -9.48
C VAL A 338 28.90 -31.81 -10.52
N ILE A 339 27.59 -31.65 -10.41
CA ILE A 339 26.59 -32.26 -11.29
C ILE A 339 25.89 -31.13 -12.04
N ARG A 340 25.99 -31.14 -13.37
CA ARG A 340 25.30 -30.17 -14.22
C ARG A 340 23.86 -30.64 -14.47
N ILE A 341 22.91 -29.71 -14.36
CA ILE A 341 21.47 -29.91 -14.51
C ILE A 341 21.03 -29.51 -15.91
#